data_AF-A0A1X2FC64-F1
#
_entry.id   AF-A0A1X2FC64-F1
#
_cell.length_a   1.000
_cell.length_b   1.000
_cell.length_c   1.000
_cell.angle_alpha   90.00
_cell.angle_beta   90.00
_cell.angle_gamma   90.00
#
_symmetry.space_group_name_H-M   'P 1'
#
loop_
_entity.id
_entity.type
_entity.pdbx_description
1 polymer ?
#
loop_
_entity_poly.entity_id
_entity_poly.type
_entity_poly.pdbx_seq_one_letter_code
_entity_poly.pdbx_strand_id
1 'polypeptide(L)'
;MPATRLFETTEPRPCTATKPGPGNDPWFSNDRSRERAARICKTCPFIGRCGYNAVASRATHGVWGGVVFPGDKAAALEKIYAQLLDQFEQRRPIELGHAPAPELPAATAHRRRRSATATAA
;
A
#
# COMPACT_ATOMS: atom_id res chain seq x y z
N MET A 1 -1.61 -3.29 -19.70
CA MET A 1 -1.18 -3.05 -18.32
C MET A 1 -1.17 -4.40 -17.64
N PRO A 2 -0.03 -4.99 -17.24
CA PRO A 2 -0.08 -6.22 -16.47
C PRO A 2 -0.82 -5.92 -15.17
N ALA A 3 -1.94 -6.58 -14.94
CA ALA A 3 -2.71 -6.44 -13.71
C ALA A 3 -1.91 -7.16 -12.62
N THR A 4 -1.15 -6.41 -11.83
CA THR A 4 -0.51 -6.97 -10.62
C THR A 4 -1.62 -7.53 -9.75
N ARG A 5 -1.64 -8.85 -9.53
CA ARG A 5 -2.62 -9.48 -8.65
C ARG A 5 -2.39 -8.97 -7.24
N LEU A 6 -3.45 -8.41 -6.66
CA LEU A 6 -3.46 -8.00 -5.26
C LEU A 6 -3.61 -9.25 -4.38
N PHE A 7 -3.04 -9.19 -3.18
CA PHE A 7 -3.26 -10.20 -2.17
C PHE A 7 -4.68 -10.10 -1.60
N GLU A 8 -5.29 -11.25 -1.37
CA GLU A 8 -6.57 -11.37 -0.69
C GLU A 8 -6.39 -12.19 0.59
N THR A 9 -7.27 -11.98 1.55
CA THR A 9 -7.33 -12.78 2.78
C THR A 9 -8.78 -12.95 3.21
N THR A 10 -9.10 -14.13 3.72
CA THR A 10 -10.36 -14.44 4.38
C THR A 10 -10.32 -14.15 5.88
N GLU A 11 -9.14 -13.89 6.44
CA GLU A 11 -8.99 -13.54 7.86
C GLU A 11 -9.64 -12.20 8.17
N PRO A 12 -10.25 -12.05 9.36
CA PRO A 12 -10.86 -10.79 9.77
C PRO A 12 -9.80 -9.68 9.87
N ARG A 13 -9.98 -8.63 9.07
CA ARG A 13 -9.14 -7.43 9.12
C ARG A 13 -9.83 -6.37 9.96
N PRO A 14 -9.10 -5.61 10.80
CA PRO A 14 -9.69 -4.52 11.56
C PRO A 14 -10.40 -3.49 10.68
N CYS A 15 -9.89 -3.27 9.46
CA CYS A 15 -10.48 -2.34 8.49
C CYS A 15 -11.77 -2.82 7.84
N THR A 16 -12.08 -4.11 7.93
CA THR A 16 -13.35 -4.68 7.45
C THR A 16 -14.26 -5.16 8.56
N ALA A 17 -13.79 -5.12 9.82
CA ALA A 17 -14.55 -5.55 10.99
C ALA A 17 -15.78 -4.66 11.24
N THR A 18 -15.68 -3.38 10.89
CA THR A 18 -16.81 -2.44 10.94
C THR A 18 -17.19 -2.08 9.52
N LYS A 19 -18.48 -2.22 9.17
CA LYS A 19 -18.97 -1.79 7.85
C LYS A 19 -18.84 -0.27 7.74
N PRO A 20 -18.08 0.26 6.77
CA PRO A 20 -18.01 1.69 6.55
C PRO A 20 -19.39 2.22 6.14
N GLY A 21 -19.80 3.32 6.75
CA GLY A 21 -21.01 4.06 6.41
C GLY A 21 -20.69 5.54 6.24
N PRO A 22 -21.63 6.36 5.72
CA PRO A 22 -21.44 7.79 5.56
C PRO A 22 -21.02 8.42 6.90
N GLY A 23 -19.81 8.98 6.98
CA GLY A 23 -19.27 9.62 8.19
C GLY A 23 -18.74 8.67 9.29
N ASN A 24 -18.68 7.36 9.05
CA ASN A 24 -18.16 6.37 10.02
C ASN A 24 -17.03 5.50 9.43
N ASP A 25 -16.30 6.02 8.45
CA ASP A 25 -15.12 5.34 7.89
C ASP A 25 -13.83 5.96 8.45
N PRO A 26 -13.31 5.48 9.60
CA PRO A 26 -12.10 6.03 10.19
C PRO A 26 -10.84 5.73 9.36
N TRP A 27 -10.93 4.85 8.37
CA TRP A 27 -9.79 4.44 7.54
C TRP A 27 -9.53 5.42 6.40
N PHE A 28 -10.58 6.11 5.93
CA PHE A 28 -10.50 7.09 4.84
C PHE A 28 -10.90 8.51 5.26
N SER A 29 -11.18 8.75 6.54
CA SER A 29 -11.49 10.08 7.05
C SER A 29 -10.27 11.01 7.11
N ASN A 30 -10.52 12.31 6.98
CA ASN A 30 -9.49 13.36 7.03
C ASN A 30 -9.18 13.87 8.45
N ASP A 31 -9.92 13.41 9.46
CA ASP A 31 -9.78 13.80 10.86
C ASP A 31 -8.74 12.92 11.60
N ARG A 32 -8.59 13.14 12.91
CA ARG A 32 -7.64 12.37 13.73
C ARG A 32 -8.02 10.89 13.90
N SER A 33 -9.23 10.48 13.50
CA SER A 33 -9.64 9.08 13.53
C SER A 33 -8.68 8.16 12.73
N ARG A 34 -8.08 8.67 11.64
CA ARG A 34 -7.11 7.92 10.83
C ARG A 34 -5.83 7.53 11.57
N GLU A 35 -5.39 8.33 12.53
CA GLU A 35 -4.22 8.01 13.37
C GLU A 35 -4.51 6.88 14.35
N ARG A 36 -5.76 6.81 14.85
CA ARG A 36 -6.23 5.70 15.67
C ARG A 36 -6.39 4.46 14.79
N ALA A 37 -6.97 4.59 13.61
CA ALA A 37 -7.10 3.51 12.64
C ALA A 37 -5.72 2.95 12.24
N ALA A 38 -4.71 3.79 12.01
CA ALA A 38 -3.34 3.35 11.73
C ALA A 38 -2.73 2.53 12.88
N ARG A 39 -2.98 2.92 14.13
CA ARG A 39 -2.54 2.13 15.30
C ARG A 39 -3.23 0.76 15.35
N ILE A 40 -4.52 0.70 15.05
CA ILE A 40 -5.26 -0.56 14.98
C ILE A 40 -4.77 -1.41 13.79
N CYS A 41 -4.47 -0.80 12.65
CA CYS A 41 -3.94 -1.49 11.47
C CYS A 41 -2.64 -2.25 11.78
N LYS A 42 -1.81 -1.70 12.69
CA LYS A 42 -0.55 -2.32 13.12
C LYS A 42 -0.69 -3.69 13.78
N THR A 43 -1.88 -4.03 14.30
CA THR A 43 -2.13 -5.35 14.90
C THR A 43 -2.62 -6.38 13.89
N CYS A 44 -2.82 -6.00 12.62
CA CYS A 44 -3.34 -6.90 11.61
C CYS A 44 -2.27 -7.92 11.15
N PRO A 45 -2.60 -9.22 11.08
CA PRO A 45 -1.68 -10.24 10.56
C PRO A 45 -1.42 -10.10 9.04
N PHE A 46 -2.24 -9.32 8.33
CA PHE A 46 -2.16 -9.04 6.89
C PHE A 46 -1.40 -7.75 6.57
N ILE A 47 -0.63 -7.20 7.51
CA ILE A 47 -0.06 -5.86 7.39
C ILE A 47 0.96 -5.72 6.26
N GLY A 48 1.82 -6.73 6.04
CA GLY A 48 2.80 -6.73 4.97
C GLY A 48 2.13 -6.81 3.60
N ARG A 49 1.26 -7.80 3.39
CA ARG A 49 0.49 -7.95 2.14
C ARG A 49 -0.41 -6.74 1.84
N CYS A 50 -0.95 -6.08 2.87
CA CYS A 50 -1.71 -4.84 2.73
C CYS A 50 -0.83 -3.69 2.21
N GLY A 51 0.40 -3.56 2.73
CA GLY A 51 1.38 -2.58 2.25
C GLY A 51 1.72 -2.78 0.78
N TYR A 52 1.98 -4.04 0.37
CA TYR A 52 2.19 -4.39 -1.03
C TYR A 52 0.99 -3.96 -1.91
N ASN A 53 -0.24 -4.26 -1.47
CA ASN A 53 -1.45 -3.89 -2.21
C ASN A 53 -1.58 -2.37 -2.38
N ALA A 54 -1.21 -1.58 -1.37
CA ALA A 54 -1.23 -0.12 -1.45
C ALA A 54 -0.26 0.40 -2.52
N VAL A 55 0.93 -0.17 -2.62
CA VAL A 55 1.92 0.19 -3.65
C VAL A 55 1.45 -0.26 -5.03
N ALA A 56 0.97 -1.50 -5.15
CA ALA A 56 0.49 -2.07 -6.41
C ALA A 56 -0.72 -1.33 -6.99
N SER A 57 -1.65 -0.90 -6.12
CA SER A 57 -2.84 -0.12 -6.51
C SER A 57 -2.60 1.38 -6.62
N ARG A 58 -1.40 1.86 -6.24
CA ARG A 58 -1.06 3.29 -6.14
C ARG A 58 -2.05 4.06 -5.26
N ALA A 59 -2.38 3.50 -4.10
CA ALA A 59 -3.23 4.18 -3.14
C ALA A 59 -2.61 5.52 -2.75
N THR A 60 -3.38 6.60 -2.78
CA THR A 60 -2.94 7.94 -2.35
C THR A 60 -3.62 8.40 -1.07
N HIS A 61 -4.69 7.72 -0.65
CA HIS A 61 -5.53 8.09 0.49
C HIS A 61 -5.81 6.91 1.41
N GLY A 62 -6.16 7.23 2.64
CA GLY A 62 -6.57 6.28 3.67
C GLY A 62 -5.42 5.71 4.49
N VAL A 63 -5.67 4.60 5.18
CA VAL A 63 -4.71 3.92 6.05
C VAL A 63 -4.36 2.56 5.47
N TRP A 64 -3.08 2.33 5.19
CA TRP A 64 -2.58 1.08 4.62
C TRP A 64 -1.31 0.64 5.34
N GLY A 65 -1.18 -0.66 5.65
CA GLY A 65 0.02 -1.22 6.28
C GLY A 65 0.41 -0.57 7.62
N GLY A 66 -0.52 0.11 8.31
CA GLY A 66 -0.23 0.88 9.53
C GLY A 66 0.26 2.31 9.31
N VAL A 67 0.19 2.81 8.07
CA VAL A 67 0.62 4.16 7.67
C VAL A 67 -0.57 4.96 7.16
N VAL A 68 -0.64 6.23 7.56
CA VAL A 68 -1.62 7.20 7.06
C VAL A 68 -1.10 7.83 5.78
N PHE A 69 -1.88 7.78 4.73
CA PHE A 69 -1.50 8.35 3.44
C PHE A 69 -1.77 9.86 3.39
N PRO A 70 -0.84 10.65 2.79
CA PRO A 70 -0.90 12.10 2.79
C PRO A 70 -1.79 12.72 1.70
N GLY A 71 -2.52 11.91 0.93
CA GLY A 71 -3.23 12.36 -0.27
C GLY A 71 -2.29 12.47 -1.46
N ASP A 72 -2.54 13.43 -2.35
CA ASP A 72 -1.85 13.59 -3.64
C ASP A 72 -0.42 14.18 -3.54
N LYS A 73 0.23 14.05 -2.37
CA LYS A 73 1.61 14.51 -2.15
C LYS A 73 2.62 13.47 -2.62
N ALA A 74 2.88 13.43 -3.93
CA ALA A 74 3.74 12.45 -4.59
C ALA A 74 5.10 12.21 -3.88
N ALA A 75 5.83 13.26 -3.52
CA ALA A 75 7.14 13.12 -2.85
C ALA A 75 7.06 12.45 -1.47
N ALA A 76 5.95 12.61 -0.75
CA ALA A 76 5.73 11.93 0.52
C ALA A 76 5.27 10.49 0.30
N LEU A 77 4.49 10.23 -0.75
CA LEU A 77 4.03 8.89 -1.13
C LEU A 77 5.19 7.95 -1.49
N GLU A 78 6.20 8.43 -2.23
CA GLU A 78 7.36 7.59 -2.59
C GLU A 78 8.06 7.00 -1.36
N LYS A 79 8.26 7.84 -0.33
CA LYS A 79 8.88 7.40 0.93
C LYS A 79 8.01 6.39 1.66
N ILE A 80 6.68 6.59 1.64
CA ILE A 80 5.72 5.67 2.24
C ILE A 80 5.71 4.34 1.48
N TYR A 81 5.74 4.36 0.15
CA TYR A 81 5.79 3.14 -0.65
C TYR A 81 7.05 2.34 -0.38
N ALA A 82 8.22 2.98 -0.35
CA ALA A 82 9.46 2.32 0.02
C ALA A 82 9.35 1.64 1.40
N GLN A 83 8.89 2.38 2.41
CA GLN A 83 8.68 1.85 3.76
C GLN A 83 7.72 0.65 3.79
N LEU A 84 6.64 0.68 3.00
CA LEU A 84 5.66 -0.41 2.94
C LEU A 84 6.23 -1.66 2.24
N LEU A 85 7.11 -1.48 1.24
CA LEU A 85 7.79 -2.60 0.60
C LEU A 85 8.81 -3.24 1.55
N ASP A 86 9.61 -2.44 2.26
CA ASP A 86 10.53 -2.94 3.30
C ASP A 86 9.78 -3.74 4.37
N GLN A 87 8.63 -3.21 4.81
CA GLN A 87 7.76 -3.88 5.76
C GLN A 87 7.20 -5.19 5.20
N PHE A 88 6.80 -5.22 3.93
CA PHE A 88 6.35 -6.44 3.26
C PHE A 88 7.46 -7.49 3.23
N GLU A 89 8.69 -7.12 2.89
CA GLU A 89 9.82 -8.05 2.84
C GLU A 89 10.13 -8.66 4.22
N GLN A 90 10.11 -7.84 5.28
CA GLN A 90 10.30 -8.31 6.66
C GLN A 90 9.18 -9.25 7.12
N ARG A 91 7.95 -8.96 6.71
CA ARG A 91 6.75 -9.73 7.08
C ARG A 91 6.53 -10.96 6.21
N ARG A 92 7.09 -10.98 4.99
CA ARG A 92 6.96 -12.05 4.00
C ARG A 92 7.18 -13.46 4.58
N PRO A 93 8.28 -13.76 5.29
CA PRO A 93 8.48 -15.13 5.82
C PRO A 93 7.39 -15.56 6.81
N ILE A 94 6.74 -14.60 7.49
CA ILE A 94 5.67 -14.86 8.46
C ILE A 94 4.31 -14.95 7.75
N GLU A 95 4.05 -14.08 6.79
CA GLU A 95 2.74 -13.96 6.13
C GLU A 95 2.55 -14.88 4.92
N LEU A 96 3.63 -15.24 4.23
CA LEU A 96 3.62 -16.09 3.03
C LEU A 96 4.31 -17.44 3.27
N GLY A 97 5.11 -17.58 4.33
CA GLY A 97 5.87 -18.80 4.59
C GLY A 97 6.78 -19.15 3.41
N HIS A 98 6.50 -20.28 2.75
CA HIS A 98 7.23 -20.79 1.59
C HIS A 98 6.64 -20.35 0.24
N ALA A 99 5.54 -19.59 0.23
CA ALA A 99 4.92 -19.17 -1.02
C ALA A 99 5.83 -18.18 -1.77
N PRO A 100 5.92 -18.27 -3.11
CA PRO A 100 6.74 -17.37 -3.90
C PRO A 100 6.23 -15.93 -3.75
N ALA A 101 7.16 -15.02 -3.49
CA ALA A 101 6.86 -13.59 -3.48
C ALA A 101 6.51 -13.14 -4.90
N PRO A 102 5.40 -12.42 -5.11
CA PRO A 102 5.19 -11.75 -6.39
C PRO A 102 6.28 -10.69 -6.60
N GLU A 103 6.55 -10.36 -7.86
CA GLU A 103 7.47 -9.28 -8.20
C GLU A 103 7.02 -7.98 -7.54
N LEU A 104 7.93 -7.32 -6.83
CA LEU A 104 7.61 -6.07 -6.14
C LEU A 104 7.14 -5.04 -7.19
N PRO A 105 5.97 -4.40 -7.00
CA PRO A 105 5.57 -3.31 -7.86
C PRO A 105 6.66 -2.25 -7.76
N ALA A 106 7.07 -1.71 -8.90
CA ALA A 106 8.00 -0.59 -8.91
C ALA A 106 7.39 0.56 -8.09
N ALA A 107 7.88 0.78 -6.86
CA ALA A 107 7.73 2.05 -6.16
C ALA A 107 8.20 3.10 -7.16
N THR A 108 7.35 4.06 -7.46
CA THR A 108 7.28 4.75 -8.74
C THR A 108 8.60 5.41 -9.13
N ALA A 109 9.52 4.63 -9.71
CA ALA A 109 10.52 5.14 -10.61
C ALA A 109 9.71 5.58 -11.82
N HIS A 110 9.34 6.86 -11.81
CA HIS A 110 8.93 7.58 -12.98
C HIS A 110 9.98 7.25 -14.04
N ARG A 111 9.68 6.26 -14.89
CA ARG A 111 10.46 5.93 -16.06
C ARG A 111 10.39 7.21 -16.86
N ARG A 112 11.37 8.11 -16.67
CA ARG A 112 11.68 9.17 -17.61
C ARG A 112 11.79 8.43 -18.92
N ARG A 113 10.74 8.52 -19.75
CA ARG A 113 10.89 8.38 -21.19
C ARG A 113 11.89 9.48 -21.54
N ARG A 114 13.17 9.15 -21.48
CA ARG A 114 14.15 9.78 -22.36
C ARG A 114 13.63 9.46 -23.75
N SER A 115 12.88 10.40 -24.31
CA SER A 115 12.73 10.53 -25.74
C SER A 115 14.15 10.72 -26.28
N ALA A 116 14.86 9.62 -26.50
CA ALA A 116 15.99 9.60 -27.40
C ALA A 116 15.38 9.59 -28.80
N THR A 117 14.96 10.77 -29.25
CA THR A 117 14.82 11.05 -30.66
C THR A 117 16.25 11.13 -31.19
N ALA A 118 16.85 9.97 -31.46
CA ALA A 118 18.02 9.88 -32.32
C ALA A 118 17.50 10.07 -33.75
N THR A 119 17.33 11.32 -34.15
CA THR A 119 17.22 11.68 -35.56
C THR A 119 18.61 11.47 -36.15
N ALA A 120 18.76 10.42 -36.93
CA ALA A 120 19.84 10.28 -37.88
C ALA A 120 19.66 11.34 -38.98
N ALA A 121 20.68 12.16 -39.18
CA ALA A 121 20.98 12.87 -40.43
C ALA A 121 22.48 13.17 -40.45
#